data_AF-A0A101Y176-F1
#
_entry.id   AF-A0A101Y176-F1
#
_cell.length_a   1.000
_cell.length_b   1.000
_cell.length_c   1.000
_cell.angle_alpha   90.00
_cell.angle_beta   90.00
_cell.angle_gamma   90.00
#
_symmetry.space_group_name_H-M   'P 1'
#
loop_
_entity.id
_entity.type
_entity.pdbx_description
1 polymer ?
#
loop_
_entity_poly.entity_id
_entity_poly.type
_entity_poly.pdbx_seq_one_letter_code
_entity_poly.pdbx_strand_id
1 'polypeptide(L)'
;MSSYDDIMCYLRRNPLKNVTLLKMMTAYHQVMDSYLVEQAEHWGILLLLPADVFAYDRRVYPEADYVVLMDYSNPEVLSDLISRIPADASLVFKLQQEARIAVAPHFPLTQVRSFYSYTTTPGQIFKPDMEAIVNDQIDERLLPLWMENGYTPEEIAQYFEDSAFSVAIYKELTPLSTCIVFRNGEQIWEIGAVHTAEPAGDRGWLSV
;
A
#
# COMPACT_ATOMS: atom_id res chain seq x y z
N MET A 1 -24.68 4.38 14.72
CA MET A 1 -23.90 4.93 13.59
C MET A 1 -22.97 3.81 13.14
N SER A 2 -22.72 3.69 11.83
CA SER A 2 -22.09 2.49 11.27
C SER A 2 -20.67 2.34 11.79
N SER A 3 -20.26 1.11 12.15
CA SER A 3 -18.87 0.78 12.51
C SER A 3 -17.85 1.28 11.47
N TYR A 4 -18.27 1.47 10.22
CA TYR A 4 -17.46 2.07 9.16
C TYR A 4 -17.02 3.50 9.47
N ASP A 5 -17.95 4.40 9.81
CA ASP A 5 -17.65 5.83 10.00
C ASP A 5 -16.73 6.04 11.20
N ASP A 6 -16.95 5.27 12.26
CA ASP A 6 -16.14 5.31 13.49
C ASP A 6 -14.72 4.79 13.22
N ILE A 7 -14.58 3.65 12.51
CA ILE A 7 -13.28 3.13 12.08
C ILE A 7 -12.55 4.15 11.20
N MET A 8 -13.23 4.72 10.20
CA MET A 8 -12.65 5.72 9.31
C MET A 8 -12.19 6.97 10.06
N CYS A 9 -12.93 7.39 11.10
CA CYS A 9 -12.55 8.51 11.97
C CYS A 9 -11.22 8.25 12.68
N TYR A 10 -11.02 7.05 13.25
CA TYR A 10 -9.76 6.68 13.89
C TYR A 10 -8.60 6.58 12.89
N LEU A 11 -8.81 5.88 11.76
CA LEU A 11 -7.76 5.67 10.77
C LEU A 11 -7.25 7.00 10.17
N ARG A 12 -8.16 7.94 9.89
CA ARG A 12 -7.84 9.28 9.35
C ARG A 12 -7.01 10.16 10.28
N ARG A 13 -6.88 9.83 11.57
CA ARG A 13 -6.01 10.59 12.50
C ARG A 13 -4.53 10.49 12.12
N ASN A 14 -4.13 9.41 11.47
CA ASN A 14 -2.78 9.23 10.93
C ASN A 14 -2.85 8.54 9.56
N PRO A 15 -3.20 9.30 8.50
CA PRO A 15 -3.56 8.70 7.22
C PRO A 15 -2.37 8.01 6.54
N LEU A 16 -1.14 8.50 6.72
CA LEU A 16 0.04 7.87 6.13
C LEU A 16 0.32 6.50 6.76
N LYS A 17 0.29 6.40 8.09
CA LYS A 17 0.40 5.12 8.80
C LYS A 17 -0.71 4.15 8.37
N ASN A 18 -1.91 4.68 8.15
CA ASN A 18 -3.10 3.89 7.88
C ASN A 18 -3.47 3.83 6.40
N VAL A 19 -2.56 4.15 5.48
CA VAL A 19 -2.87 4.26 4.04
C VAL A 19 -3.49 2.97 3.50
N THR A 20 -2.92 1.81 3.84
CA THR A 20 -3.46 0.51 3.41
C THR A 20 -4.83 0.25 4.01
N LEU A 21 -5.03 0.54 5.31
CA LEU A 21 -6.32 0.33 5.98
C LEU A 21 -7.40 1.24 5.37
N LEU A 22 -7.09 2.51 5.13
CA LEU A 22 -7.99 3.47 4.50
C LEU A 22 -8.37 3.05 3.07
N LYS A 23 -7.39 2.60 2.28
CA LYS A 23 -7.61 2.08 0.91
C LYS A 23 -8.54 0.88 0.93
N MET A 24 -8.28 -0.11 1.80
CA MET A 24 -9.12 -1.31 1.88
C MET A 24 -10.53 -1.01 2.39
N MET A 25 -10.67 -0.17 3.42
CA MET A 25 -11.99 0.26 3.92
C MET A 25 -12.80 0.96 2.82
N THR A 26 -12.17 1.88 2.08
CA THR A 26 -12.87 2.65 1.04
C THR A 26 -13.37 1.73 -0.08
N ALA A 27 -12.53 0.81 -0.54
CA ALA A 27 -12.84 -0.06 -1.68
C ALA A 27 -13.68 -1.30 -1.31
N TYR A 28 -13.53 -1.85 -0.11
CA TYR A 28 -13.98 -3.21 0.21
C TYR A 28 -14.78 -3.35 1.51
N HIS A 29 -15.19 -2.27 2.19
CA HIS A 29 -15.94 -2.36 3.46
C HIS A 29 -17.21 -3.23 3.40
N GLN A 30 -17.81 -3.41 2.22
CA GLN A 30 -19.03 -4.22 2.06
C GLN A 30 -18.80 -5.73 2.16
N VAL A 31 -17.56 -6.18 1.96
CA VAL A 31 -17.19 -7.60 1.89
C VAL A 31 -16.09 -7.98 2.90
N MET A 32 -15.72 -7.03 3.76
CA MET A 32 -14.64 -7.15 4.72
C MET A 32 -15.21 -7.16 6.14
N ASP A 33 -14.81 -8.15 6.94
CA ASP A 33 -15.15 -8.13 8.36
C ASP A 33 -14.32 -7.07 9.06
N SER A 34 -15.00 -6.14 9.73
CA SER A 34 -14.40 -4.99 10.37
C SER A 34 -14.77 -4.95 11.84
N TYR A 35 -13.77 -4.86 12.70
CA TYR A 35 -13.96 -4.81 14.14
C TYR A 35 -13.33 -3.56 14.72
N LEU A 36 -14.09 -2.88 15.57
CA LEU A 36 -13.63 -1.82 16.44
C LEU A 36 -13.75 -2.31 17.89
N VAL A 37 -12.64 -2.25 18.62
CA VAL A 37 -12.57 -2.47 20.06
C VAL A 37 -12.29 -1.14 20.71
N GLU A 38 -13.10 -0.74 21.68
CA GLU A 38 -12.90 0.45 22.48
C GLU A 38 -12.89 0.07 23.96
N GLN A 39 -11.81 0.43 24.66
CA GLN A 39 -11.64 0.24 26.10
C GLN A 39 -11.14 1.54 26.72
N ALA A 40 -12.01 2.23 27.46
CA ALA A 40 -11.73 3.56 28.02
C ALA A 40 -11.22 4.56 26.96
N GLU A 41 -9.95 4.97 27.03
CA GLU A 41 -9.32 5.90 26.07
C GLU A 41 -8.56 5.17 24.95
N HIS A 42 -8.64 3.84 24.91
CA HIS A 42 -7.90 3.01 23.97
C HIS A 42 -8.82 2.39 22.93
N TRP A 43 -8.29 2.27 21.72
CA TRP A 43 -9.00 1.71 20.59
C TRP A 43 -8.13 0.73 19.82
N GLY A 44 -8.77 -0.21 19.16
CA GLY A 44 -8.17 -1.20 18.29
C GLY A 44 -9.07 -1.46 17.09
N ILE A 45 -8.46 -1.55 15.91
CA ILE A 45 -9.13 -1.83 14.65
C ILE A 45 -8.52 -3.10 14.06
N LEU A 46 -9.38 -4.04 13.68
CA LEU A 46 -9.02 -5.23 12.93
C LEU A 46 -9.90 -5.31 11.69
N LEU A 47 -9.25 -5.51 10.55
CA LEU A 47 -9.87 -5.70 9.25
C LEU A 47 -9.45 -7.06 8.70
N LEU A 48 -10.43 -7.88 8.33
CA LEU A 48 -10.23 -9.18 7.70
C LEU A 48 -10.82 -9.14 6.29
N LEU A 49 -9.97 -8.93 5.30
CA LEU A 49 -10.36 -8.92 3.90
C LEU A 49 -10.18 -10.32 3.31
N PRO A 50 -11.22 -10.94 2.72
CA PRO A 50 -11.04 -12.18 1.97
C PRO A 50 -9.99 -11.99 0.85
N ALA A 51 -8.98 -12.86 0.80
CA ALA A 51 -7.81 -12.65 -0.07
C ALA A 51 -8.14 -12.75 -1.58
N ASP A 52 -9.26 -13.39 -1.92
CA ASP A 52 -9.73 -13.58 -3.29
C ASP A 52 -10.41 -12.33 -3.91
N VAL A 53 -10.79 -11.36 -3.06
CA VAL A 53 -11.47 -10.12 -3.45
C VAL A 53 -10.51 -9.13 -4.11
N PHE A 54 -9.30 -8.94 -3.55
CA PHE A 54 -8.33 -8.02 -4.12
C PHE A 54 -7.42 -8.77 -5.11
N ALA A 55 -7.52 -8.42 -6.40
CA ALA A 55 -6.86 -9.15 -7.49
C ALA A 55 -5.34 -9.32 -7.30
N TYR A 56 -4.69 -8.31 -6.73
CA TYR A 56 -3.27 -8.38 -6.39
C TYR A 56 -2.99 -9.44 -5.32
N ASP A 57 -3.72 -9.44 -4.20
CA ASP A 57 -3.50 -10.40 -3.11
C ASP A 57 -3.82 -11.82 -3.57
N ARG A 58 -4.91 -12.03 -4.32
CA ARG A 58 -5.23 -13.33 -4.94
C ARG A 58 -4.10 -13.87 -5.82
N ARG A 59 -3.40 -12.99 -6.54
CA ARG A 59 -2.29 -13.37 -7.43
C ARG A 59 -1.00 -13.66 -6.65
N VAL A 60 -0.71 -12.85 -5.64
CA VAL A 60 0.56 -12.91 -4.89
C VAL A 60 0.50 -13.96 -3.76
N TYR A 61 -0.68 -14.16 -3.17
CA TYR A 61 -0.92 -15.04 -2.03
C TYR A 61 -2.14 -15.96 -2.31
N PRO A 62 -2.06 -16.85 -3.31
CA PRO A 62 -3.20 -17.66 -3.74
C PRO A 62 -3.72 -18.64 -2.67
N GLU A 63 -2.88 -18.98 -1.70
CA GLU A 63 -3.22 -19.91 -0.60
C GLU A 63 -3.79 -19.20 0.63
N ALA A 64 -3.87 -17.86 0.63
CA ALA A 64 -4.38 -17.11 1.77
C ALA A 64 -5.92 -17.11 1.76
N ASP A 65 -6.52 -17.28 2.92
CA ASP A 65 -7.96 -17.08 3.11
C ASP A 65 -8.25 -15.60 3.39
N TYR A 66 -7.43 -14.97 4.23
CA TYR A 66 -7.63 -13.60 4.67
C TYR A 66 -6.34 -12.76 4.64
N VAL A 67 -6.53 -11.50 4.32
CA VAL A 67 -5.57 -10.43 4.54
C VAL A 67 -5.95 -9.71 5.81
N VAL A 68 -5.07 -9.79 6.80
CA VAL A 68 -5.23 -9.20 8.12
C VAL A 68 -4.56 -7.82 8.14
N LEU A 69 -5.35 -6.78 8.38
CA LEU A 69 -4.86 -5.43 8.64
C LEU A 69 -5.31 -4.98 10.02
N MET A 70 -4.44 -4.30 10.76
CA MET A 70 -4.81 -3.78 12.07
C MET A 70 -4.04 -2.52 12.43
N ASP A 71 -4.68 -1.69 13.25
CA ASP A 71 -4.02 -0.63 13.99
C ASP A 71 -4.64 -0.54 15.39
N TYR A 72 -3.89 -0.03 16.35
CA TYR A 72 -4.36 0.15 17.72
C TYR A 72 -3.59 1.26 18.42
N SER A 73 -4.22 1.86 19.44
CA SER A 73 -3.60 2.93 20.24
C SER A 73 -2.77 2.42 21.40
N ASN A 74 -3.10 1.25 21.96
CA ASN A 74 -2.44 0.69 23.15
C ASN A 74 -2.47 -0.86 23.11
N PRO A 75 -1.39 -1.56 23.52
CA PRO A 75 -1.37 -3.02 23.64
C PRO A 75 -2.50 -3.65 24.48
N GLU A 76 -3.16 -2.92 25.37
CA GLU A 76 -4.27 -3.43 26.19
C GLU A 76 -5.45 -3.98 25.36
N VAL A 77 -5.73 -3.40 24.19
CA VAL A 77 -6.81 -3.89 23.31
C VAL A 77 -6.37 -5.07 22.43
N LEU A 78 -5.10 -5.45 22.44
CA LEU A 78 -4.55 -6.43 21.50
C LEU A 78 -5.16 -7.82 21.69
N SER A 79 -5.36 -8.25 22.95
CA SER A 79 -5.94 -9.57 23.23
C SER A 79 -7.32 -9.72 22.58
N ASP A 80 -8.14 -8.66 22.64
CA ASP A 80 -9.48 -8.66 22.04
C ASP A 80 -9.41 -8.71 20.51
N LEU A 81 -8.45 -8.01 19.89
CA LEU A 81 -8.23 -8.06 18.45
C LEU A 81 -7.75 -9.46 18.01
N ILE A 82 -6.74 -10.01 18.66
CA ILE A 82 -6.16 -11.32 18.33
C ILE A 82 -7.22 -12.43 18.44
N SER A 83 -8.09 -12.37 19.44
CA SER A 83 -9.17 -13.35 19.63
C SER A 83 -10.20 -13.39 18.49
N ARG A 84 -10.24 -12.37 17.64
CA ARG A 84 -11.14 -12.26 16.48
C ARG A 84 -10.50 -12.76 15.18
N ILE A 85 -9.19 -13.00 15.19
CA ILE A 85 -8.49 -13.52 14.01
C ILE A 85 -8.74 -15.04 13.95
N PRO A 86 -9.18 -15.59 12.81
CA PRO A 86 -9.42 -17.03 12.67
C PRO A 86 -8.10 -17.81 12.80
N ALA A 87 -8.04 -18.72 13.78
CA ALA A 87 -6.83 -19.49 14.09
C ALA A 87 -6.54 -20.61 13.06
N ASP A 88 -7.58 -21.14 12.41
CA ASP A 88 -7.51 -22.27 11.48
C ASP A 88 -7.47 -21.83 10.00
N ALA A 89 -7.09 -20.58 9.73
CA ALA A 89 -7.05 -19.99 8.39
C ALA A 89 -5.61 -19.67 7.95
N SER A 90 -5.39 -19.66 6.64
CA SER A 90 -4.15 -19.16 6.03
C SER A 90 -4.19 -17.63 5.96
N LEU A 91 -3.26 -16.96 6.64
CA LEU A 91 -3.30 -15.51 6.85
C LEU A 91 -2.14 -14.79 6.19
N VAL A 92 -2.42 -13.63 5.59
CA VAL A 92 -1.41 -12.65 5.19
C VAL A 92 -1.56 -11.40 6.03
N PHE A 93 -0.53 -11.06 6.79
CA PHE A 93 -0.51 -9.89 7.65
C PHE A 93 0.09 -8.69 6.94
N LYS A 94 -0.67 -7.60 6.81
CA LYS A 94 -0.19 -6.28 6.35
C LYS A 94 -0.11 -5.34 7.54
N LEU A 95 1.03 -5.36 8.22
CA LEU A 95 1.23 -4.72 9.53
C LEU A 95 2.26 -3.60 9.48
N GLN A 96 2.04 -2.61 10.33
CA GLN A 96 3.10 -1.68 10.75
C GLN A 96 4.11 -2.40 11.67
N GLN A 97 5.30 -1.83 11.82
CA GLN A 97 6.39 -2.46 12.56
C GLN A 97 6.02 -2.77 14.02
N GLU A 98 5.32 -1.87 14.70
CA GLU A 98 4.89 -2.05 16.09
C GLU A 98 3.87 -3.18 16.21
N ALA A 99 2.88 -3.22 15.31
CA ALA A 99 1.88 -4.27 15.27
C ALA A 99 2.49 -5.63 14.95
N ARG A 100 3.48 -5.71 14.05
CA ARG A 100 4.23 -6.94 13.76
C ARG A 100 4.88 -7.52 15.02
N ILE A 101 5.55 -6.69 15.83
CA ILE A 101 6.20 -7.14 17.07
C ILE A 101 5.16 -7.69 18.04
N ALA A 102 4.00 -7.05 18.13
CA ALA A 102 2.93 -7.43 19.04
C ALA A 102 2.19 -8.71 18.61
N VAL A 103 2.09 -8.97 17.30
CA VAL A 103 1.40 -10.16 16.74
C VAL A 103 2.32 -11.39 16.72
N ALA A 104 3.64 -11.22 16.60
CA ALA A 104 4.61 -12.31 16.48
C ALA A 104 4.57 -13.39 17.60
N PRO A 105 4.23 -13.08 18.86
CA PRO A 105 4.03 -14.11 19.89
C PRO A 105 2.81 -15.01 19.67
N HIS A 106 1.83 -14.56 18.89
CA HIS A 106 0.57 -15.25 18.65
C HIS A 106 0.55 -16.01 17.33
N PHE A 107 1.30 -15.55 16.33
CA PHE A 107 1.37 -16.16 15.00
C PHE A 107 2.83 -16.30 14.55
N PRO A 108 3.24 -17.45 14.01
CA PRO A 108 4.57 -17.59 13.42
C PRO A 108 4.64 -16.76 12.13
N LEU A 109 5.36 -15.64 12.15
CA LEU A 109 5.44 -14.70 11.03
C LEU A 109 6.69 -14.94 10.16
N THR A 110 6.50 -14.99 8.84
CA THR A 110 7.57 -14.91 7.85
C THR A 110 7.40 -13.62 7.05
N GLN A 111 8.44 -12.77 7.01
CA GLN A 111 8.39 -11.54 6.23
C GLN A 111 8.59 -11.84 4.75
N VAL A 112 7.64 -11.43 3.92
CA VAL A 112 7.69 -11.64 2.46
C VAL A 112 7.81 -10.33 1.67
N ARG A 113 7.46 -9.19 2.28
CA ARG A 113 7.49 -7.88 1.64
C ARG A 113 7.60 -6.76 2.68
N SER A 114 8.13 -5.62 2.25
CA SER A 114 8.13 -4.36 2.99
C SER A 114 7.70 -3.23 2.07
N PHE A 115 7.03 -2.24 2.63
CA PHE A 115 6.66 -1.01 1.95
C PHE A 115 7.28 0.15 2.71
N TYR A 116 7.83 1.12 1.98
CA TYR A 116 8.42 2.31 2.54
C TYR A 116 7.49 3.50 2.33
N SER A 117 7.39 4.34 3.34
CA SER A 117 6.65 5.59 3.28
C SER A 117 7.61 6.72 3.60
N TYR A 118 7.57 7.76 2.78
CA TYR A 118 8.44 8.92 2.90
C TYR A 118 7.57 10.17 3.12
N THR A 119 8.08 11.09 3.92
CA THR A 119 7.51 12.43 4.08
C THR A 119 8.60 13.47 3.90
N THR A 120 8.19 14.67 3.51
CA THR A 120 9.07 15.82 3.35
C THR A 120 8.71 16.87 4.39
N THR A 121 9.68 17.60 4.91
CA THR A 121 9.36 18.73 5.79
C THR A 121 8.77 19.89 4.98
N PRO A 122 7.83 20.66 5.55
CA PRO A 122 7.30 21.84 4.87
C PRO A 122 8.42 22.80 4.44
N GLY A 123 8.43 23.19 3.17
CA GLY A 123 9.46 24.07 2.60
C GLY A 123 10.75 23.37 2.17
N GLN A 124 10.84 22.04 2.29
CA GLN A 124 11.95 21.28 1.74
C GLN A 124 11.92 21.35 0.20
N ILE A 125 13.05 21.70 -0.40
CA ILE A 125 13.20 21.80 -1.86
C ILE A 125 14.14 20.70 -2.33
N PHE A 126 13.66 19.87 -3.25
CA PHE A 126 14.46 18.88 -3.95
C PHE A 126 14.82 19.43 -5.33
N LYS A 127 16.09 19.27 -5.71
CA LYS A 127 16.52 19.61 -7.07
C LYS A 127 16.08 18.49 -8.00
N PRO A 128 15.36 18.79 -9.09
CA PRO A 128 15.06 17.79 -10.10
C PRO A 128 16.35 17.17 -10.64
N ASP A 129 16.32 15.86 -10.90
CA ASP A 129 17.36 15.22 -11.69
C ASP A 129 17.21 15.70 -13.15
N MET A 130 18.32 16.17 -13.74
CA MET A 130 18.30 16.72 -15.10
C MET A 130 18.12 15.64 -16.17
N GLU A 131 18.36 14.36 -15.84
CA GLU A 131 18.15 13.23 -16.75
C GLU A 131 16.71 12.68 -16.67
N ALA A 132 15.96 13.04 -15.63
CA ALA A 132 14.60 12.59 -15.43
C ALA A 132 13.61 13.42 -16.26
N ILE A 133 12.80 12.72 -17.05
CA ILE A 133 11.69 13.29 -17.81
C ILE A 133 10.40 13.01 -17.03
N VAL A 134 9.66 14.07 -16.72
CA VAL A 134 8.32 13.99 -16.11
C VAL A 134 7.28 14.14 -17.20
N ASN A 135 6.29 13.24 -17.24
CA ASN A 135 5.21 13.29 -18.20
C ASN A 135 3.86 13.14 -17.50
N ASP A 136 2.96 14.11 -17.71
CA ASP A 136 1.57 14.11 -17.21
C ASP A 136 0.60 13.41 -18.17
N GLN A 137 1.10 12.89 -19.28
CA GLN A 137 0.39 12.02 -20.21
C GLN A 137 1.04 10.63 -20.25
N ILE A 138 0.26 9.64 -20.67
CA ILE A 138 0.75 8.28 -20.85
C ILE A 138 1.78 8.27 -21.99
N ASP A 139 2.98 7.81 -21.68
CA ASP A 139 3.99 7.48 -22.67
C ASP A 139 3.87 6.01 -23.04
N GLU A 140 3.37 5.71 -24.24
CA GLU A 140 3.12 4.34 -24.69
C GLU A 140 4.37 3.45 -24.67
N ARG A 141 5.57 4.06 -24.72
CA ARG A 141 6.85 3.32 -24.63
C ARG A 141 7.07 2.71 -23.25
N LEU A 142 6.43 3.25 -22.21
CA LEU A 142 6.59 2.81 -20.82
C LEU A 142 5.56 1.76 -20.41
N LEU A 143 4.43 1.66 -21.13
CA LEU A 143 3.35 0.73 -20.84
C LEU A 143 3.82 -0.73 -20.65
N PRO A 144 4.67 -1.30 -21.53
CA PRO A 144 5.14 -2.67 -21.35
C PRO A 144 5.88 -2.88 -20.00
N LEU A 145 6.69 -1.91 -19.60
CA LEU A 145 7.47 -1.97 -18.36
C LEU A 145 6.58 -1.89 -17.11
N TRP A 146 5.54 -1.07 -17.16
CA TRP A 146 4.57 -0.97 -16.08
C TRP A 146 3.69 -2.22 -15.99
N MET A 147 3.34 -2.82 -17.11
CA MET A 147 2.56 -4.06 -17.16
C MET A 147 3.32 -5.27 -16.60
N GLU A 148 4.65 -5.29 -16.65
CA GLU A 148 5.47 -6.31 -15.97
C GLU A 148 5.27 -6.30 -14.44
N ASN A 149 4.93 -5.15 -13.86
CA ASN A 149 4.56 -5.03 -12.45
C ASN A 149 3.10 -5.47 -12.17
N GLY A 150 2.39 -5.94 -13.20
CA GLY A 150 1.05 -6.49 -13.12
C GLY A 150 -0.07 -5.46 -13.10
N TYR A 151 0.20 -4.24 -13.57
CA TYR A 151 -0.79 -3.21 -13.86
C TYR A 151 -1.44 -3.47 -15.22
N THR A 152 -2.72 -3.14 -15.33
CA THR A 152 -3.46 -3.16 -16.59
C THR A 152 -3.43 -1.79 -17.28
N PRO A 153 -3.57 -1.73 -18.62
CA PRO A 153 -3.71 -0.45 -19.33
C PRO A 153 -4.87 0.41 -18.81
N GLU A 154 -5.97 -0.23 -18.42
CA GLU A 154 -7.15 0.44 -17.87
C GLU A 154 -6.87 1.07 -16.50
N GLU A 155 -6.17 0.36 -15.60
CA GLU A 155 -5.74 0.92 -14.32
C GLU A 155 -4.78 2.10 -14.50
N ILE A 156 -3.82 1.98 -15.44
CA ILE A 156 -2.87 3.05 -15.74
C ILE A 156 -3.63 4.28 -16.26
N ALA A 157 -4.55 4.09 -17.22
CA ALA A 157 -5.36 5.18 -17.74
C ALA A 157 -6.14 5.89 -16.62
N GLN A 158 -6.76 5.14 -15.71
CA GLN A 158 -7.51 5.71 -14.60
C GLN A 158 -6.63 6.56 -13.67
N TYR A 159 -5.37 6.16 -13.46
CA TYR A 159 -4.43 6.97 -12.67
C TYR A 159 -4.14 8.31 -13.35
N PHE A 160 -3.89 8.32 -14.67
CA PHE A 160 -3.61 9.57 -15.39
C PHE A 160 -4.84 10.49 -15.49
N GLU A 161 -6.05 9.93 -15.55
CA GLU A 161 -7.29 10.71 -15.41
C GLU A 161 -7.40 11.40 -14.03
N ASP A 162 -6.84 10.80 -12.97
CA ASP A 162 -6.75 11.37 -11.63
C ASP A 162 -5.41 12.06 -11.36
N SER A 163 -4.86 12.73 -12.38
CA SER A 163 -3.66 13.57 -12.27
C SER A 163 -2.37 12.83 -11.89
N ALA A 164 -2.26 11.53 -12.19
CA ALA A 164 -0.98 10.85 -12.13
C ALA A 164 0.01 11.41 -13.15
N PHE A 165 1.29 11.17 -12.89
CA PHE A 165 2.37 11.46 -13.81
C PHE A 165 3.39 10.34 -13.77
N SER A 166 4.17 10.20 -14.84
CA SER A 166 5.30 9.29 -14.88
C SER A 166 6.61 10.04 -14.78
N VAL A 167 7.61 9.37 -14.23
CA VAL A 167 9.01 9.80 -14.27
C VAL A 167 9.79 8.73 -15.00
N ALA A 168 10.62 9.12 -15.97
CA ALA A 168 11.45 8.18 -16.70
C ALA A 168 12.82 8.76 -17.06
N ILE A 169 13.83 7.90 -17.04
CA ILE A 169 15.18 8.18 -17.53
C ILE A 169 15.36 7.38 -18.81
N TYR A 170 15.89 8.03 -19.84
CA TYR A 170 16.09 7.44 -21.16
C TYR A 170 17.56 7.42 -21.53
N LYS A 171 17.95 6.39 -22.27
CA LYS A 171 19.12 6.43 -23.14
C LYS A 171 18.63 6.54 -24.57
N GLU A 172 18.80 7.74 -25.14
CA GLU A 172 18.22 8.11 -26.44
C GLU A 172 16.70 7.95 -26.41
N LEU A 173 16.16 6.91 -27.07
CA LEU A 173 14.73 6.60 -27.10
C LEU A 173 14.35 5.40 -26.23
N THR A 174 15.33 4.75 -25.60
CA THR A 174 15.11 3.53 -24.81
C THR A 174 14.93 3.89 -23.33
N PRO A 175 13.80 3.54 -22.70
CA PRO A 175 13.62 3.75 -21.27
C PRO A 175 14.58 2.88 -20.47
N LEU A 176 15.37 3.50 -19.58
CA LEU A 176 16.27 2.81 -18.65
C LEU A 176 15.62 2.57 -17.30
N SER A 177 14.83 3.53 -16.84
CA SER A 177 14.18 3.47 -15.55
C SER A 177 12.90 4.30 -15.57
N THR A 178 11.85 3.83 -14.91
CA THR A 178 10.56 4.53 -14.88
C THR A 178 9.76 4.20 -13.63
N CYS A 179 8.86 5.10 -13.24
CA CYS A 179 7.78 4.85 -12.30
C CYS A 179 6.53 5.68 -12.66
N ILE A 180 5.40 5.32 -12.05
CA ILE A 180 4.17 6.13 -12.05
C ILE A 180 3.96 6.67 -10.64
N VAL A 181 3.61 7.95 -10.53
CA VAL A 181 3.22 8.62 -9.30
C VAL A 181 1.74 8.96 -9.38
N PHE A 182 0.93 8.37 -8.51
CA PHE A 182 -0.53 8.51 -8.54
C PHE A 182 -1.10 8.72 -7.13
N ARG A 183 -2.31 9.26 -7.04
CA ARG A 183 -2.96 9.48 -5.75
C ARG A 183 -3.43 8.17 -5.14
N ASN A 184 -3.10 7.96 -3.87
CA ASN A 184 -3.59 6.85 -3.05
C ASN A 184 -4.36 7.41 -1.83
N GLY A 185 -5.56 7.90 -2.10
CA GLY A 185 -6.39 8.59 -1.12
C GLY A 185 -6.21 10.11 -1.14
N GLU A 186 -6.66 10.77 -0.07
CA GLU A 186 -6.89 12.22 -0.09
C GLU A 186 -5.60 13.04 -0.24
N GLN A 187 -4.54 12.70 0.51
CA GLN A 187 -3.31 13.51 0.59
C GLN A 187 -2.03 12.69 0.39
N ILE A 188 -2.16 11.45 -0.07
CA ILE A 188 -1.03 10.51 -0.16
C ILE A 188 -0.80 10.20 -1.62
N TRP A 189 0.46 10.27 -2.02
CA TRP A 189 0.91 9.84 -3.34
C TRP A 189 1.66 8.52 -3.21
N GLU A 190 1.40 7.59 -4.12
CA GLU A 190 2.10 6.32 -4.22
C GLU A 190 3.01 6.35 -5.44
N ILE A 191 4.23 5.86 -5.26
CA ILE A 191 5.17 5.58 -6.35
C ILE A 191 5.03 4.10 -6.66
N GLY A 192 4.45 3.79 -7.81
CA GLY A 192 4.23 2.43 -8.29
C GLY A 192 4.88 2.19 -9.64
N ALA A 193 4.72 0.96 -10.13
CA ALA A 193 5.23 0.52 -11.43
C ALA A 193 6.74 0.81 -11.66
N VAL A 194 7.53 0.79 -10.59
CA VAL A 194 8.96 1.04 -10.66
C VAL A 194 9.62 -0.07 -11.48
N HIS A 195 10.36 0.33 -12.50
CA HIS A 195 11.10 -0.60 -13.36
C HIS A 195 12.45 0.01 -13.69
N THR A 196 13.50 -0.81 -13.65
CA THR A 196 14.86 -0.44 -14.08
C THR A 196 15.42 -1.58 -14.94
N ALA A 197 15.82 -1.28 -16.17
CA ALA A 197 16.32 -2.27 -17.12
C ALA A 197 17.74 -2.75 -16.74
N GLU A 198 18.02 -4.05 -16.85
CA GLU A 198 19.39 -4.57 -16.78
C GLU A 198 20.15 -4.36 -18.11
N PRO A 199 21.49 -4.13 -18.10
CA PRO A 199 22.37 -3.92 -16.97
C PRO A 199 22.61 -2.42 -16.83
N ALA A 200 21.67 -1.69 -16.25
CA ALA A 200 21.94 -0.33 -15.79
C ALA A 200 22.86 -0.42 -14.54
N GLY A 201 24.08 -0.92 -14.72
CA GLY A 201 24.97 -1.37 -13.64
C GLY A 201 25.29 -0.29 -12.61
N ASP A 202 25.39 -0.67 -11.33
CA ASP A 202 25.82 0.01 -10.08
C ASP A 202 25.60 1.53 -9.88
N ARG A 203 25.10 2.27 -10.86
CA ARG A 203 24.62 3.63 -10.72
C ARG A 203 23.19 3.46 -10.25
N GLY A 204 22.91 3.69 -8.98
CA GLY A 204 21.56 3.54 -8.41
C GLY A 204 20.53 4.39 -9.14
N TRP A 205 19.96 3.85 -10.22
CA TRP A 205 18.75 4.34 -10.87
C TRP A 205 17.55 4.02 -9.98
N LEU A 206 16.39 4.62 -10.26
CA LEU A 206 15.19 4.64 -9.39
C LEU A 206 15.05 3.34 -8.59
N SER A 207 15.52 3.39 -7.35
CA SER A 207 15.44 2.31 -6.38
C SER A 207 14.46 2.76 -5.31
N VAL A 208 13.34 2.05 -5.19
CA VAL A 208 12.36 2.22 -4.11
C VAL A 208 12.57 1.12 -3.08
#